data_AF-A0A7R8YPV3-F1
#
_entry.id   AF-A0A7R8YPV3-F1
#
_cell.length_a   1.000
_cell.length_b   1.000
_cell.length_c   1.000
_cell.angle_alpha   90.00
_cell.angle_beta   90.00
_cell.angle_gamma   90.00
#
_symmetry.space_group_name_H-M   'P 1'
#
loop_
_entity.id
_entity.type
_entity.pdbx_description
1 polymer ?
#
loop_
_entity_poly.entity_id
_entity_poly.type
_entity_poly.pdbx_seq_one_letter_code
_entity_poly.pdbx_strand_id
1 'polypeptide(L)' 'MKAVLLIFLICAGAFLNEAKNNEICWLPQQSGFCRMRQLSYFFDNSTQTCQSFVYGGCGGNRNRFHTEAECIETCV' A
#
# COMPACT_ATOMS: atom_id res chain seq x y z
N MET A 1 33.03 18.26 -8.86
CA MET A 1 32.41 17.20 -9.68
C MET A 1 32.03 15.95 -8.87
N LYS A 2 32.87 15.44 -7.94
CA LYS A 2 32.52 14.30 -7.07
C LYS A 2 31.32 14.55 -6.13
N ALA A 3 31.22 15.76 -5.56
CA ALA A 3 30.12 16.14 -4.67
C ALA A 3 28.76 16.25 -5.39
N VAL A 4 28.75 16.70 -6.65
CA VAL A 4 27.53 16.80 -7.47
C VAL A 4 26.99 15.41 -7.79
N LEU A 5 27.86 14.46 -8.15
CA LEU A 5 27.50 13.06 -8.40
C LEU A 5 26.89 12.37 -7.15
N LEU A 6 27.42 12.65 -5.96
CA LEU A 6 26.88 12.16 -4.69
C LEU A 6 25.49 12.74 -4.38
N ILE A 7 25.26 14.03 -4.66
CA ILE A 7 23.95 14.66 -4.52
C ILE A 7 22.94 14.02 -5.48
N PHE A 8 23.30 13.75 -6.73
CA PHE A 8 22.43 13.02 -7.67
C PHE A 8 22.06 11.61 -7.18
N LEU A 9 22.98 10.89 -6.56
CA LEU A 9 22.70 9.55 -5.98
C LEU A 9 21.81 9.62 -4.74
N ILE A 10 22.00 10.61 -3.87
CA ILE A 10 21.17 10.84 -2.68
C ILE A 10 19.76 11.27 -3.10
N CYS A 11 19.66 12.19 -4.08
CA CYS A 11 18.40 12.61 -4.66
C CYS A 11 17.69 11.43 -5.32
N ALA A 12 18.35 10.66 -6.18
CA ALA A 12 17.76 9.47 -6.80
C ALA A 12 17.28 8.44 -5.75
N GLY A 13 18.05 8.24 -4.67
CA GLY A 13 17.65 7.39 -3.56
C GLY A 13 16.43 7.90 -2.78
N ALA A 14 16.29 9.22 -2.63
CA ALA A 14 15.12 9.86 -2.01
C ALA A 14 13.90 9.91 -2.96
N PHE A 15 14.11 10.04 -4.27
CA PHE A 15 13.05 10.10 -5.29
C PHE A 15 12.37 8.74 -5.56
N LEU A 16 12.99 7.61 -5.20
CA LEU A 16 12.38 6.28 -5.39
C LEU A 16 11.43 5.87 -4.26
N ASN A 17 11.42 6.57 -3.13
CA ASN A 17 10.64 6.15 -1.96
C ASN A 17 9.20 6.70 -1.94
N GLU A 18 8.89 7.67 -2.80
CA GLU A 18 7.54 8.27 -2.92
C GLU A 18 6.64 7.50 -3.92
N ALA A 19 7.22 6.89 -4.96
CA ALA A 19 6.45 6.23 -6.01
C ALA A 19 5.98 4.81 -5.65
N LYS A 20 6.64 4.14 -4.68
CA LYS A 20 6.38 2.73 -4.35
C LYS A 20 5.12 2.50 -3.53
N ASN A 21 4.73 3.45 -2.67
CA ASN A 21 3.51 3.33 -1.87
C ASN A 21 2.26 3.44 -2.74
N ASN A 22 2.33 4.23 -3.81
CA ASN A 22 1.19 4.47 -4.67
C ASN A 22 0.70 3.16 -5.31
N GLU A 23 1.58 2.32 -5.88
CA GLU A 23 1.18 1.10 -6.61
C GLU A 23 0.34 0.10 -5.79
N ILE A 24 0.57 0.00 -4.47
CA ILE A 24 -0.19 -0.93 -3.62
C ILE A 24 -1.64 -0.48 -3.51
N CYS A 25 -1.89 0.83 -3.40
CA CYS A 25 -3.21 1.41 -3.21
C CYS A 25 -4.13 1.25 -4.43
N TRP A 26 -3.56 1.01 -5.62
CA TRP A 26 -4.33 0.76 -6.85
C TRP A 26 -4.65 -0.71 -7.11
N LEU A 27 -4.15 -1.64 -6.28
CA LEU A 27 -4.50 -3.04 -6.41
C LEU A 27 -5.95 -3.29 -5.99
N PRO A 28 -6.67 -4.25 -6.61
CA PRO A 28 -8.03 -4.56 -6.22
C PRO A 28 -8.10 -5.20 -4.83
N GLN A 29 -9.22 -5.03 -4.13
CA GLN A 29 -9.50 -5.81 -2.92
C GLN A 29 -9.48 -7.31 -3.22
N GLN A 30 -8.80 -8.10 -2.38
CA GLN A 30 -8.79 -9.56 -2.51
C GLN A 30 -8.90 -10.27 -1.16
N SER A 31 -9.99 -11.03 -0.97
CA SER A 31 -10.21 -11.84 0.23
C SER A 31 -9.31 -13.08 0.29
N GLY A 32 -8.74 -13.51 -0.84
CA GLY A 32 -8.00 -14.76 -0.91
C GLY A 32 -8.90 -16.00 -0.86
N PHE A 33 -8.29 -17.19 -0.81
CA PHE A 33 -9.00 -18.48 -0.96
C PHE A 33 -9.18 -19.26 0.34
N CYS A 34 -8.57 -18.83 1.43
CA CYS A 34 -8.83 -19.38 2.76
C CYS A 34 -10.17 -18.88 3.35
N ARG A 35 -10.66 -19.53 4.41
CA ARG A 35 -11.99 -19.30 4.99
C ARG A 35 -11.97 -18.76 6.42
N MET A 36 -10.85 -18.21 6.88
CA MET A 36 -10.83 -17.45 8.13
C MET A 36 -11.58 -16.13 7.95
N ARG A 37 -12.11 -15.57 9.04
CA ARG A 37 -12.73 -14.25 9.01
C ARG A 37 -11.83 -13.26 9.76
N GLN A 38 -10.98 -12.57 9.02
CA GLN A 38 -10.14 -11.51 9.57
C GLN A 38 -10.68 -10.16 9.07
N LEU A 39 -10.99 -9.25 9.99
CA LEU A 39 -11.27 -7.86 9.64
C LEU A 39 -9.97 -7.24 9.10
N SER A 40 -10.05 -6.59 7.96
CA SER A 40 -8.92 -5.89 7.34
C SER A 40 -9.44 -4.70 6.55
N TYR A 41 -8.54 -3.82 6.13
CA TYR A 41 -8.86 -2.58 5.42
C TYR A 41 -8.14 -2.54 4.07
N PHE A 42 -8.75 -1.93 3.06
CA PHE A 42 -8.14 -1.71 1.75
C PHE A 42 -8.48 -0.30 1.27
N PHE A 43 -7.65 0.28 0.42
CA PHE A 43 -7.96 1.55 -0.24
C PHE A 43 -8.87 1.28 -1.46
N ASP A 44 -10.08 1.85 -1.43
CA ASP A 44 -11.01 1.82 -2.54
C ASP A 44 -10.81 3.06 -3.41
N ASN A 45 -10.16 2.86 -4.55
CA ASN A 45 -9.87 3.93 -5.49
C ASN A 45 -11.13 4.54 -6.14
N SER A 46 -12.27 3.85 -6.12
CA SER A 46 -13.52 4.41 -6.68
C SER A 46 -14.12 5.49 -5.78
N THR A 47 -14.00 5.31 -4.46
CA THR A 47 -14.49 6.24 -3.45
C THR A 47 -13.39 7.14 -2.88
N GLN A 48 -12.12 6.83 -3.16
CA GLN A 48 -10.95 7.47 -2.56
C GLN A 48 -10.96 7.36 -1.03
N THR A 49 -11.38 6.20 -0.51
CA THR A 49 -11.48 5.96 0.94
C THR A 49 -10.91 4.60 1.34
N CYS A 50 -10.47 4.48 2.59
CA CYS A 50 -10.15 3.20 3.19
C CYS A 50 -11.43 2.51 3.69
N GLN A 51 -11.67 1.29 3.23
CA GLN A 51 -12.87 0.52 3.57
C GLN A 51 -12.51 -0.82 4.21
N SER A 52 -13.36 -1.28 5.12
CA SER A 52 -13.21 -2.59 5.75
C SER A 52 -13.69 -3.73 4.86
N PHE A 53 -13.03 -4.87 4.91
CA PHE A 53 -13.45 -6.12 4.27
C PHE A 53 -13.05 -7.34 5.10
N VAL A 54 -13.56 -8.52 4.71
CA VAL A 54 -13.16 -9.79 5.33
C VAL A 54 -12.06 -10.47 4.52
N TYR A 55 -10.87 -10.58 5.11
CA TYR A 55 -9.76 -11.36 4.59
C TYR A 55 -9.86 -12.83 5.04
N GLY A 56 -9.64 -13.74 4.08
CA GLY A 56 -9.72 -15.19 4.25
C GLY A 56 -8.58 -15.79 5.05
N GLY A 57 -7.52 -15.03 5.34
CA GLY A 57 -6.34 -15.47 6.10
C GLY A 57 -5.18 -16.02 5.27
N CYS A 58 -5.34 -16.18 3.95
CA CYS A 58 -4.24 -16.52 3.04
C CYS A 58 -4.50 -16.03 1.61
N GLY A 59 -3.44 -15.90 0.81
CA GLY A 59 -3.51 -15.34 -0.54
C GLY A 59 -3.81 -13.84 -0.53
N GLY A 60 -4.51 -13.36 -1.56
CA GLY A 60 -4.80 -11.93 -1.75
C GLY A 60 -3.57 -11.14 -2.20
N ASN A 61 -3.57 -9.83 -1.97
CA ASN A 61 -2.48 -8.94 -2.34
C ASN A 61 -2.14 -7.94 -1.21
N ARG A 62 -1.34 -6.91 -1.55
CA ARG A 62 -0.81 -5.93 -0.59
C ARG A 62 -1.75 -4.77 -0.27
N ASN A 63 -2.85 -4.55 -1.02
CA ASN A 63 -3.88 -3.59 -0.65
C ASN A 63 -4.75 -4.18 0.48
N ARG A 64 -4.11 -4.42 1.62
CA ARG A 64 -4.68 -5.01 2.82
C ARG A 64 -3.88 -4.56 4.04
N PHE A 65 -4.55 -3.85 4.92
CA PHE A 65 -4.01 -3.28 6.14
C PHE A 65 -4.77 -3.83 7.35
N HIS A 66 -4.12 -3.88 8.51
CA HIS A 66 -4.73 -4.40 9.73
C HIS A 66 -5.65 -3.37 10.40
N THR A 67 -5.39 -2.08 10.17
CA THR A 67 -6.20 -0.99 10.72
C THR A 67 -6.56 0.03 9.63
N GLU A 68 -7.62 0.79 9.86
CA GLU A 68 -8.00 1.89 8.98
C GLU A 68 -6.91 2.97 8.93
N ALA A 69 -6.29 3.28 10.09
CA ALA A 69 -5.23 4.28 10.18
C ALA A 69 -4.00 3.92 9.33
N GLU A 70 -3.58 2.65 9.35
CA GLU A 70 -2.48 2.15 8.51
C GLU A 70 -2.80 2.29 7.02
N CYS A 71 -4.05 2.02 6.63
CA CYS A 71 -4.51 2.23 5.26
C CYS A 71 -4.45 3.72 4.86
N ILE A 72 -4.95 4.60 5.73
CA ILE A 72 -4.96 6.05 5.49
C ILE A 72 -3.53 6.58 5.38
N GLU A 73 -2.66 6.25 6.33
CA GLU A 73 -1.25 6.66 6.32
C GLU A 73 -0.50 6.19 5.06
N THR A 74 -0.90 5.05 4.49
CA THR A 74 -0.25 4.49 3.30
C THR A 74 -0.80 5.05 1.98
N CYS A 75 -2.10 5.33 1.90
CA CYS A 75 -2.80 5.52 0.63
C CYS A 75 -3.54 6.85 0.44
N VAL A 76 -3.58 7.72 1.45
CA VAL A 76 -4.23 9.04 1.41
C VAL A 76 -3.20 10.13 1.61
#